data_AF-A0A3A0EMK0-F1
#
_entry.id   AF-A0A3A0EMK0-F1
#
_cell.length_a   1.000
_cell.length_b   1.000
_cell.length_c   1.000
_cell.angle_alpha   90.00
_cell.angle_beta   90.00
_cell.angle_gamma   90.00
#
_symmetry.space_group_name_H-M   'P 1'
#
loop_
_entity.id
_entity.type
_entity.pdbx_description
1 polymer ?
#
loop_
_entity_poly.entity_id
_entity_poly.type
_entity_poly.pdbx_seq_one_letter_code
_entity_poly.pdbx_strand_id
1 'polypeptide(L)' 'MSDTGAASPDTLHGPAGASLDDILLASLTALAAAGEVEEACRLAGRACAVHRGKDIPAWKRYNGLLHRLASKAAGPTGT' A
#
# COMPACT_ATOMS: atom_id res chain seq x y z
N MET A 1 31.56 31.22 -13.41
CA MET A 1 32.19 29.94 -13.04
C MET A 1 31.94 29.72 -11.55
N SER A 2 31.01 28.82 -11.24
CA SER A 2 30.86 28.07 -9.99
C SER A 2 29.95 26.92 -10.42
N ASP A 3 30.52 25.78 -10.82
CA ASP A 3 30.82 24.64 -9.94
C ASP A 3 29.68 24.35 -8.98
N THR A 4 29.13 23.17 -8.85
CA THR A 4 29.19 21.90 -9.57
C THR A 4 28.07 21.09 -8.94
N GLY A 5 27.40 20.25 -9.73
CA GLY A 5 26.35 19.38 -9.22
C GLY A 5 26.85 18.53 -8.04
N ALA A 6 26.06 18.49 -6.99
CA ALA A 6 26.08 17.41 -6.03
C ALA A 6 24.64 16.92 -5.89
N ALA A 7 24.22 16.13 -6.88
CA ALA A 7 23.25 15.08 -6.59
C ALA A 7 23.88 14.20 -5.51
N SER A 8 23.28 14.20 -4.33
CA SER A 8 23.76 13.48 -3.16
C SER A 8 22.60 12.66 -2.58
N PRO A 9 22.89 11.51 -1.99
CA PRO A 9 23.11 10.27 -2.73
C PRO A 9 22.13 9.20 -2.21
N ASP A 10 22.35 7.96 -2.61
CA ASP A 10 21.83 6.78 -1.91
C ASP A 10 20.39 6.40 -2.22
N THR A 11 20.23 6.06 -3.49
CA THR A 11 19.68 4.75 -3.87
C THR A 11 20.35 3.64 -3.05
N LEU A 12 19.95 3.45 -1.78
CA LEU A 12 20.17 2.21 -1.05
C LEU A 12 19.19 1.15 -1.57
N HIS A 13 19.33 0.78 -2.85
CA HIS A 13 18.84 -0.51 -3.31
C HIS A 13 19.84 -1.57 -2.84
N GLY A 14 19.73 -1.94 -1.57
CA GLY A 14 20.16 -3.27 -1.11
C GLY A 14 19.42 -4.36 -1.90
N PRO A 15 19.83 -5.64 -1.81
CA PRO A 15 19.26 -6.73 -2.60
C PRO A 15 17.74 -6.64 -2.50
N ALA A 16 17.05 -6.60 -3.66
CA ALA A 16 15.64 -6.28 -3.85
C ALA A 16 14.72 -6.98 -2.83
N GLY A 17 14.67 -6.41 -1.62
CA GLY A 17 13.94 -6.92 -0.48
C GLY A 17 12.58 -6.27 -0.48
N ALA A 18 11.56 -7.05 -0.14
CA ALA A 18 10.21 -6.52 0.02
C ALA A 18 10.25 -5.28 0.93
N SER A 19 9.72 -4.15 0.45
CA SER A 19 9.55 -2.97 1.28
C SER A 19 8.57 -3.30 2.42
N LEU A 20 8.59 -2.50 3.50
CA LEU A 20 7.60 -2.66 4.56
C LEU A 20 6.17 -2.60 3.99
N ASP A 21 5.93 -1.73 3.00
CA ASP A 21 4.63 -1.66 2.34
C ASP A 21 4.27 -2.93 1.58
N ASP A 22 5.23 -3.62 0.98
CA ASP A 22 4.97 -4.90 0.30
C ASP A 22 4.57 -5.97 1.31
N ILE A 23 5.24 -6.02 2.46
CA ILE A 23 4.91 -6.95 3.56
C ILE A 23 3.50 -6.65 4.10
N LEU A 24 3.17 -5.38 4.30
CA LEU A 24 1.86 -4.95 4.79
C LEU A 24 0.75 -5.27 3.76
N LEU A 25 0.96 -4.99 2.48
CA LEU A 25 -0.01 -5.32 1.42
C LEU A 25 -0.25 -6.83 1.33
N ALA A 26 0.81 -7.65 1.41
CA ALA A 26 0.69 -9.10 1.45
C ALA A 26 -0.09 -9.57 2.69
N SER A 27 0.20 -8.98 3.85
CA SER A 27 -0.48 -9.31 5.12
C SER A 27 -1.97 -8.98 5.08
N LEU A 28 -2.34 -7.80 4.57
CA LEU A 28 -3.74 -7.40 4.40
C LEU A 28 -4.49 -8.30 3.41
N THR A 29 -3.81 -8.73 2.35
CA THR A 29 -4.37 -9.67 1.38
C THR A 29 -4.62 -11.03 2.04
N ALA A 30 -3.66 -11.54 2.82
CA ALA A 30 -3.80 -12.79 3.56
C ALA A 30 -4.94 -12.72 4.61
N LEU A 31 -5.04 -11.59 5.32
CA LEU A 31 -6.11 -11.34 6.29
C LEU A 31 -7.49 -11.41 5.63
N ALA A 32 -7.67 -10.74 4.49
CA ALA A 32 -8.91 -10.81 3.73
C ALA A 32 -9.19 -12.20 3.13
N ALA A 33 -8.16 -13.00 2.86
CA ALA A 33 -8.30 -14.39 2.42
C ALA A 33 -8.72 -15.31 3.57
N ALA A 34 -8.36 -14.99 4.81
CA ALA A 34 -8.77 -15.70 6.03
C ALA A 34 -10.22 -15.41 6.46
N GLY A 35 -10.95 -14.55 5.74
CA GLY A 35 -12.34 -14.17 6.04
C GLY A 35 -12.48 -12.80 6.69
N GLU A 36 -11.38 -12.20 7.13
CA GLU A 36 -11.35 -10.91 7.86
C GLU A 36 -11.33 -9.71 6.88
N VAL A 37 -12.26 -9.68 5.92
CA VAL A 37 -12.28 -8.68 4.83
C VAL A 37 -12.52 -7.27 5.36
N GLU A 38 -13.42 -7.10 6.34
CA GLU A 38 -13.74 -5.79 6.92
C GLU A 38 -12.55 -5.18 7.67
N GLU A 39 -11.85 -6.00 8.46
CA GLU A 39 -10.66 -5.55 9.18
C GLU A 39 -9.52 -5.21 8.21
N ALA A 40 -9.33 -6.01 7.17
CA ALA A 40 -8.38 -5.72 6.10
C ALA A 40 -8.71 -4.38 5.39
N CYS A 41 -9.98 -4.09 5.10
CA CYS A 41 -10.43 -2.80 4.58
C CYS A 41 -10.08 -1.66 5.54
N ARG A 42 -10.40 -1.80 6.83
CA ARG A 42 -10.15 -0.77 7.84
C ARG A 42 -8.66 -0.43 7.94
N LEU A 43 -7.81 -1.46 7.97
CA LEU A 43 -6.35 -1.29 8.03
C LEU A 43 -5.79 -0.70 6.73
N ALA A 44 -6.28 -1.12 5.55
CA ALA A 44 -5.89 -0.51 4.27
C ALA A 44 -6.25 0.97 4.21
N GLY A 45 -7.44 1.37 4.70
CA GLY A 45 -7.85 2.77 4.80
C GLY A 45 -6.94 3.61 5.71
N ARG A 46 -6.49 3.05 6.84
CA ARG A 46 -5.51 3.71 7.72
C ARG A 46 -4.16 3.90 7.03
N ALA A 47 -3.68 2.90 6.29
CA ALA A 47 -2.44 3.00 5.51
C ALA A 47 -2.55 4.08 4.43
N CYS A 48 -3.70 4.18 3.74
CA CYS A 48 -3.97 5.28 2.82
C CYS A 48 -3.84 6.65 3.50
N ALA A 49 -4.41 6.83 4.71
CA ALA A 49 -4.33 8.09 5.43
C ALA A 49 -2.88 8.46 5.83
N VAL A 50 -2.05 7.48 6.19
CA VAL A 50 -0.64 7.69 6.53
C VAL A 50 0.16 8.18 5.33
N HIS A 51 -0.07 7.59 4.16
CA HIS A 51 0.70 7.86 2.93
C HIS A 51 0.20 9.05 2.13
N ARG A 52 -1.06 9.48 2.35
CA ARG A 52 -1.68 10.60 1.62
C ARG A 52 -0.82 11.87 1.76
N GLY A 53 -0.34 12.37 0.62
CA GLY A 53 0.48 13.58 0.54
C GLY A 53 1.96 13.42 0.90
N LYS A 54 2.41 12.21 1.27
CA LYS A 54 3.81 11.89 1.59
C LYS A 54 4.43 10.96 0.56
N ASP A 55 3.69 9.91 0.18
CA ASP A 55 4.12 8.91 -0.78
C ASP A 55 2.93 8.53 -1.67
N ILE A 56 2.89 9.12 -2.87
CA ILE A 56 1.82 8.90 -3.83
C ILE A 56 1.84 7.47 -4.40
N PRO A 57 3.00 6.88 -4.78
CA PRO A 57 3.07 5.47 -5.15
C PRO A 57 2.51 4.51 -4.09
N ALA A 58 2.93 4.63 -2.82
CA ALA A 58 2.43 3.79 -1.74
C ALA A 58 0.92 3.97 -1.54
N TRP A 59 0.46 5.22 -1.48
CA TRP A 59 -0.96 5.55 -1.37
C TRP A 59 -1.81 4.87 -2.46
N LYS A 60 -1.38 4.89 -3.73
CA LYS A 60 -2.11 4.24 -4.83
C LYS A 60 -2.26 2.73 -4.63
N ARG A 61 -1.21 2.06 -4.13
CA ARG A 61 -1.24 0.60 -3.90
C ARG A 61 -2.25 0.22 -2.83
N TYR A 62 -2.23 0.89 -1.67
CA TYR A 62 -3.20 0.63 -0.61
C TYR A 62 -4.62 1.02 -1.05
N ASN A 63 -4.79 2.13 -1.77
CA ASN A 63 -6.11 2.55 -2.24
C ASN A 63 -6.70 1.55 -3.23
N GLY A 64 -5.89 1.01 -4.14
CA GLY A 64 -6.30 -0.05 -5.06
C GLY A 64 -6.71 -1.33 -4.33
N LEU A 65 -5.96 -1.74 -3.30
CA LEU A 65 -6.33 -2.89 -2.46
C LEU A 65 -7.65 -2.62 -1.72
N LEU A 66 -7.81 -1.45 -1.10
CA LEU A 66 -9.02 -1.06 -0.38
C LEU A 66 -10.28 -1.19 -1.25
N HIS A 67 -10.26 -0.64 -2.46
CA HIS A 67 -11.40 -0.74 -3.38
C HIS A 67 -11.73 -2.19 -3.73
N ARG A 68 -10.72 -3.02 -4.01
CA ARG A 68 -10.93 -4.45 -4.28
C ARG A 68 -11.58 -5.16 -3.11
N LEU A 69 -11.09 -4.92 -1.89
CA LEU A 69 -11.62 -5.54 -0.69
C LEU A 69 -13.04 -5.06 -0.39
N ALA A 70 -13.33 -3.77 -0.56
CA ALA A 70 -14.68 -3.22 -0.41
C ALA A 70 -15.67 -3.84 -1.39
N SER A 71 -15.29 -4.04 -2.65
CA SER A 71 -16.11 -4.76 -3.63
C SER A 71 -16.35 -6.21 -3.22
N LYS A 72 -15.36 -6.89 -2.64
CA LYS A 72 -15.51 -8.26 -2.13
C LYS A 72 -16.45 -8.32 -0.91
N ALA A 73 -16.36 -7.35 0.00
CA ALA A 73 -17.20 -7.25 1.18
C ALA A 73 -18.67 -6.95 0.83
N ALA A 74 -18.91 -6.16 -0.22
CA ALA A 74 -20.26 -5.83 -0.66
C ALA A 74 -21.05 -7.07 -1.16
N GLY A 75 -20.35 -8.12 -1.61
CA GLY A 75 -20.97 -9.30 -2.21
C GLY A 75 -21.80 -8.96 -3.47
N PRO A 76 -22.28 -9.96 -4.23
CA PRO A 76 -23.36 -9.71 -5.17
C PRO A 76 -24.60 -9.32 -4.36
N THR A 77 -25.02 -8.07 -4.45
CA THR A 77 -26.37 -7.66 -4.06
C THR A 77 -27.35 -8.66 -4.70
N GLY A 78 -28.02 -9.44 -3.85
CA GLY A 78 -28.85 -10.57 -4.25
C GLY A 78 -29.84 -10.23 -5.36
N THR A 79 -29.80 -11.05 -6.39
CA THR A 79 -30.94 -11.39 -7.27
C THR A 79 -31.79 -12.44 -6.56
#